data_AF-A0A958C2X9-F1
#
_entry.id   AF-A0A958C2X9-F1
#
_cell.length_a   1.000
_cell.length_b   1.000
_cell.length_c   1.000
_cell.angle_alpha   90.00
_cell.angle_beta   90.00
_cell.angle_gamma   90.00
#
_symmetry.space_group_name_H-M   'P 1'
#
loop_
_entity.id
_entity.type
_entity.pdbx_description
1 polymer ?
#
loop_
_entity_poly.entity_id
_entity_poly.type
_entity_poly.pdbx_seq_one_letter_code
_entity_poly.pdbx_strand_id
1 'polypeptide(L)' 'PTGKIDYQAILAACHELQLGWYAWEWGPGNGYNDPLCAVMDMTPDRLFANLKPGWAREVALDSPFGIRQTSVTPASI' A
#
# COMPACT_ATOMS: atom_id res chain seq x y z
N PRO A 1 4.03 -6.29 -19.81
CA PRO A 1 4.32 -6.04 -18.38
C PRO A 1 3.18 -5.23 -17.74
N THR A 2 2.42 -5.82 -16.81
CA THR A 2 1.49 -5.09 -15.96
C THR A 2 2.31 -4.49 -14.82
N GLY A 3 2.43 -3.17 -14.66
CA GLY A 3 3.33 -2.51 -13.69
C GLY A 3 3.01 -2.85 -12.23
N LYS A 4 3.40 -4.04 -11.77
CA LYS A 4 3.07 -4.58 -10.46
C LYS A 4 4.31 -5.12 -9.77
N ILE A 5 4.27 -5.10 -8.44
CA ILE A 5 5.28 -5.66 -7.56
C ILE A 5 4.64 -6.77 -6.72
N ASP A 6 5.46 -7.71 -6.24
CA ASP A 6 5.02 -8.70 -5.25
C ASP A 6 4.98 -8.07 -3.84
N TYR A 7 3.96 -7.23 -3.62
CA TYR A 7 3.78 -6.54 -2.34
C TYR A 7 3.44 -7.50 -1.20
N GLN A 8 2.87 -8.67 -1.49
CA GLN A 8 2.50 -9.64 -0.46
C GLN A 8 3.76 -10.23 0.20
N ALA A 9 4.76 -10.62 -0.61
CA ALA A 9 6.04 -11.08 -0.10
C ALA A 9 6.77 -9.99 0.70
N ILE A 10 6.73 -8.74 0.23
CA ILE A 10 7.34 -7.59 0.92
C ILE A 10 6.71 -7.38 2.29
N LEU A 11 5.37 -7.34 2.38
CA LEU A 11 4.67 -7.15 3.66
C LEU A 11 4.98 -8.29 4.65
N ALA A 12 4.98 -9.54 4.18
CA ALA A 12 5.31 -10.70 5.02
C ALA A 12 6.76 -10.61 5.55
N ALA A 13 7.72 -10.30 4.68
CA ALA A 13 9.12 -10.16 5.07
C ALA A 13 9.34 -8.99 6.02
N CYS A 14 8.71 -7.83 5.78
CA CYS A 14 8.77 -6.70 6.69
C CYS A 14 8.20 -7.04 8.07
N HIS A 15 7.11 -7.80 8.12
CA HIS A 15 6.56 -8.28 9.38
C HIS A 15 7.50 -9.25 10.10
N GLU A 16 8.02 -10.27 9.41
CA GLU A 16 8.94 -11.26 9.98
C GLU A 16 10.23 -10.60 10.52
N LEU A 17 10.79 -9.67 9.75
CA LEU A 17 12.06 -9.00 10.06
C LEU A 17 11.90 -7.72 10.89
N GLN A 18 10.67 -7.35 11.28
CA GLN A 18 10.36 -6.14 12.05
C GLN A 18 10.86 -4.84 11.38
N LEU A 19 10.67 -4.73 10.06
CA LEU A 19 11.04 -3.57 9.27
C LEU A 19 9.83 -2.67 9.02
N GLY A 20 9.98 -1.37 9.31
CA GLY A 20 9.00 -0.35 8.94
C GLY A 20 8.94 -0.17 7.42
N TRP A 21 7.76 0.18 6.90
CA TRP A 21 7.52 0.39 5.47
C TRP A 21 6.46 1.48 5.24
N TYR A 22 6.46 2.03 4.03
CA TYR A 22 5.45 2.97 3.55
C TYR A 22 5.01 2.60 2.14
N ALA A 23 3.70 2.48 1.93
CA ALA A 23 3.15 2.20 0.60
C ALA A 23 3.18 3.47 -0.26
N TRP A 24 3.57 3.30 -1.53
CA TRP A 24 3.54 4.35 -2.54
C TRP A 24 2.55 3.99 -3.66
N GLU A 25 1.54 4.81 -3.98
CA GLU A 25 1.11 6.00 -3.24
C GLU A 25 -0.40 6.06 -3.05
N TRP A 26 -0.82 7.03 -2.24
CA TRP A 26 -2.23 7.32 -2.00
C TRP A 26 -3.01 7.54 -3.30
N GLY A 27 -2.37 8.18 -4.29
CA GLY A 27 -2.92 8.39 -5.62
C GLY A 27 -4.00 9.47 -5.68
N PRO A 28 -4.36 9.91 -6.91
CA PRO A 28 -3.68 9.57 -8.16
C PRO A 28 -2.37 10.37 -8.34
N GLY A 29 -1.43 9.82 -9.09
CA GLY A 29 -0.18 10.50 -9.45
C GLY A 29 0.96 9.59 -9.87
N ASN A 30 0.86 8.29 -9.58
CA ASN A 30 1.97 7.38 -9.76
C ASN A 30 2.33 7.11 -11.24
N GLY A 31 1.44 7.45 -12.18
CA GLY A 31 1.67 7.32 -13.62
C GLY A 31 2.55 8.40 -14.26
N TYR A 32 3.08 9.37 -13.49
CA TYR A 32 3.79 10.54 -14.05
C TYR A 32 5.04 10.18 -14.86
N ASN A 33 5.91 9.31 -14.34
CA ASN A 33 7.15 8.92 -15.02
C ASN A 33 6.97 7.68 -15.89
N ASP A 34 6.16 6.71 -15.46
CA ASP A 34 5.83 5.51 -16.22
C ASP A 34 4.30 5.25 -16.09
N PRO A 35 3.55 5.25 -17.21
CA PRO A 35 2.10 5.04 -17.17
C PRO A 35 1.70 3.69 -16.58
N LEU A 36 2.59 2.68 -16.60
CA LEU A 36 2.32 1.39 -15.98
C LEU A 36 2.24 1.47 -14.46
N CYS A 37 2.84 2.48 -13.83
CA CYS A 37 2.81 2.67 -12.38
C CYS A 37 1.46 3.17 -11.85
N ALA A 38 0.59 3.73 -12.69
CA ALA A 38 -0.76 4.17 -12.30
C ALA A 38 -1.65 3.04 -11.72
N VAL A 39 -1.34 1.78 -12.05
CA VAL A 39 -2.04 0.64 -11.44
C VAL A 39 -1.83 0.58 -9.93
N MET A 40 -0.69 1.09 -9.45
CA MET A 40 -0.30 1.19 -8.04
C MET A 40 -0.77 2.50 -7.37
N ASP A 41 -1.64 3.31 -7.99
CA ASP A 41 -2.40 4.32 -7.23
C ASP A 41 -3.36 3.60 -6.25
N MET A 42 -3.41 4.00 -4.97
CA MET A 42 -4.34 3.38 -3.99
C MET A 42 -5.78 3.86 -4.17
N THR A 43 -5.96 5.14 -4.45
CA THR A 43 -7.26 5.78 -4.68
C THR A 43 -7.26 6.46 -6.05
N PRO A 44 -8.40 6.53 -6.73
CA PRO A 44 -8.52 7.27 -7.98
C PRO A 44 -8.65 8.79 -7.75
N ASP A 45 -9.02 9.21 -6.54
CA ASP A 45 -9.53 10.55 -6.26
C ASP A 45 -9.14 11.09 -4.88
N ARG A 46 -8.16 10.47 -4.22
CA ARG A 46 -7.65 10.83 -2.88
C ARG A 46 -8.63 10.52 -1.74
N LEU A 47 -9.74 9.85 -2.00
CA LEU A 47 -10.73 9.50 -0.98
C LEU A 47 -10.58 8.04 -0.53
N PHE A 48 -10.46 7.83 0.78
CA PHE A 48 -10.41 6.48 1.36
C PHE A 48 -11.65 5.65 1.03
N ALA A 49 -12.82 6.29 0.90
CA ALA A 49 -14.06 5.63 0.51
C ALA A 49 -13.96 4.92 -0.86
N ASN A 50 -13.07 5.39 -1.73
CA ASN A 50 -12.88 4.90 -3.09
C ASN A 50 -11.56 4.13 -3.26
N LEU A 51 -11.06 3.54 -2.17
CA LEU A 51 -9.90 2.66 -2.19
C LEU A 51 -10.08 1.55 -3.23
N LYS A 52 -9.11 1.41 -4.14
CA LYS A 52 -9.20 0.44 -5.23
C LYS A 52 -9.20 -1.00 -4.69
N PRO A 53 -9.96 -1.92 -5.30
CA PRO A 53 -9.91 -3.34 -4.94
C PRO A 53 -8.53 -3.95 -5.24
N GLY A 54 -8.20 -5.05 -4.56
CA GLY A 54 -6.89 -5.70 -4.68
C GLY A 54 -5.84 -4.99 -3.84
N TRP A 55 -4.68 -4.65 -4.44
CA TRP A 55 -3.47 -4.23 -3.73
C TRP A 55 -3.72 -3.14 -2.66
N ALA A 56 -4.47 -2.09 -3.00
CA ALA A 56 -4.69 -0.96 -2.09
C ALA A 56 -5.49 -1.37 -0.85
N ARG A 57 -6.53 -2.17 -1.05
CA ARG A 57 -7.36 -2.71 0.02
C ARG A 57 -6.63 -3.77 0.85
N GLU A 58 -5.82 -4.61 0.22
CA GLU A 58 -4.97 -5.59 0.91
C GLU A 58 -3.94 -4.91 1.82
N VAL A 59 -3.22 -3.93 1.29
CA VAL A 59 -2.22 -3.16 2.05
C VAL A 59 -2.86 -2.38 3.21
N ALA A 60 -4.00 -1.73 2.97
CA ALA A 60 -4.60 -0.86 3.98
C ALA A 60 -5.43 -1.63 5.03
N LEU A 61 -6.21 -2.64 4.62
CA LEU A 61 -7.32 -3.18 5.41
C LEU A 61 -7.32 -4.69 5.58
N ASP A 62 -7.02 -5.46 4.54
CA ASP A 62 -7.38 -6.88 4.53
C ASP A 62 -6.21 -7.82 4.88
N SER A 63 -4.97 -7.48 4.51
CA SER A 63 -3.80 -8.33 4.77
C SER A 63 -3.54 -8.49 6.27
N PRO A 64 -3.16 -9.69 6.78
CA PRO A 64 -2.70 -9.86 8.16
C PRO A 64 -1.46 -9.01 8.48
N PHE A 65 -0.70 -8.63 7.44
CA PHE A 65 0.52 -7.82 7.54
C PHE A 65 0.30 -6.36 7.10
N GLY A 66 -0.96 -5.96 6.87
CA GLY A 66 -1.34 -4.62 6.41
C GLY A 66 -1.41 -3.57 7.52
N ILE A 67 -1.72 -2.34 7.13
CA ILE A 67 -1.73 -1.16 8.02
C ILE A 67 -2.70 -1.36 9.19
N ARG A 68 -3.97 -1.71 8.90
CA ARG A 68 -5.00 -1.88 9.95
C ARG A 68 -4.60 -2.90 11.01
N GLN A 69 -3.86 -3.94 10.63
CA GLN A 69 -3.49 -5.06 11.50
C GLN A 69 -2.22 -4.79 12.30
N THR A 70 -1.26 -4.05 11.72
CA THR A 70 0.10 -4.00 12.26
C THR A 70 0.58 -2.60 12.66
N SER A 71 -0.07 -1.53 12.20
CA SER A 71 0.35 -0.17 12.52
C SER A 71 -0.02 0.19 13.96
N VAL A 72 0.97 0.68 14.72
CA VAL A 72 0.81 1.17 16.09
C VAL A 72 1.19 2.65 16.12
N THR A 73 0.30 3.49 16.64
CA THR A 73 0.61 4.90 16.86
C THR A 73 1.71 5.02 17.92
N PRO A 74 2.84 5.70 17.63
CA PRO A 74 3.87 5.94 18.63
C PRO A 74 3.29 6.67 19.84
N ALA A 75 3.74 6.32 21.05
CA ALA A 75 3.38 7.07 22.24
C ALA A 75 3.83 8.54 22.08
N SER A 76 2.94 9.48 22.38
CA SER A 76 3.32 10.89 22.47
C SER A 76 4.32 11.05 23.61
N ILE A 77 5.48 11.64 23.30
CA ILE A 77 6.49 12.06 24.27
C ILE A 77 6.13 13.40 24.90
#